data_AF-A0A3B0TSE6-F1
#
_entry.id   AF-A0A3B0TSE6-F1
#
_cell.length_a   1.000
_cell.length_b   1.000
_cell.length_c   1.000
_cell.angle_alpha   90.00
_cell.angle_beta   90.00
_cell.angle_gamma   90.00
#
_symmetry.space_group_name_H-M   'P 1'
#
loop_
_entity.id
_entity.type
_entity.pdbx_description
1 polymer ?
#
loop_
_entity_poly.entity_id
_entity_poly.type
_entity_poly.pdbx_seq_one_letter_code
_entity_poly.pdbx_strand_id
1 'polypeptide(L)'
;MDIAKLSDRVTHDLRKAISAELSLEERLAIEKIVVQALLDATGKTHEAYKSVASKCCGPEADLAHKIQAQMDKKRDMLIANLVSMR
;
A
#
# COMPACT_ATOMS: atom_id res chain seq x y z
N MET A 1 3.86 -15.61 6.59
CA MET A 1 3.45 -15.83 8.00
C MET A 1 2.25 -16.76 7.95
N ASP A 2 2.27 -17.88 8.66
CA ASP A 2 1.23 -18.91 8.57
C ASP A 2 0.08 -18.59 9.53
N ILE A 3 -1.14 -18.45 9.00
CA ILE A 3 -2.33 -18.00 9.74
C ILE A 3 -2.73 -19.02 10.80
N ALA A 4 -2.61 -20.31 10.50
CA ALA A 4 -2.92 -21.38 11.44
C ALA A 4 -2.05 -21.26 12.70
N LYS A 5 -0.73 -21.04 12.51
CA LYS A 5 0.22 -20.86 13.62
C LYS A 5 -0.06 -19.61 14.46
N LEU A 6 -0.56 -18.54 13.84
CA LEU A 6 -0.94 -17.32 14.56
C LEU A 6 -2.21 -17.56 15.38
N SER A 7 -3.21 -18.21 14.79
CA SER A 7 -4.46 -18.57 15.45
C SER A 7 -4.22 -19.48 16.65
N ASP A 8 -3.35 -20.48 16.50
CA ASP A 8 -2.95 -21.38 17.59
C ASP A 8 -2.28 -20.61 18.74
N ARG A 9 -1.40 -19.66 18.41
CA ARG A 9 -0.73 -18.81 19.42
C ARG A 9 -1.73 -17.92 20.16
N VAL A 10 -2.65 -17.27 19.44
CA VAL A 10 -3.69 -16.42 20.03
C VAL A 10 -4.62 -17.24 20.92
N THR A 11 -5.01 -18.44 20.49
CA THR A 11 -5.84 -19.36 21.27
C THR A 11 -5.11 -19.82 22.54
N HIS A 12 -3.81 -20.11 22.46
CA HIS A 12 -2.99 -20.48 23.62
C HIS A 12 -2.87 -19.34 24.63
N ASP A 13 -2.65 -18.11 24.17
CA ASP A 13 -2.55 -16.94 25.03
C ASP A 13 -3.91 -16.58 25.65
N LEU A 14 -5.01 -16.74 24.91
CA LEU A 14 -6.38 -16.63 25.44
C LEU A 14 -6.66 -17.66 26.52
N ARG A 15 -6.25 -18.93 26.33
CA ARG A 15 -6.41 -19.99 27.34
C ARG A 15 -5.58 -19.74 28.61
N LYS A 16 -4.45 -19.02 28.50
CA LYS A 16 -3.70 -18.57 29.68
C LYS A 16 -4.39 -17.43 30.41
N ALA A 17 -4.99 -16.50 29.67
CA ALA A 17 -5.67 -15.33 30.21
C ALA A 17 -7.06 -15.67 30.79
N ILE A 18 -7.74 -16.64 30.19
CA ILE A 18 -9.07 -17.11 30.55
C ILE A 18 -8.90 -18.58 30.91
N SER A 19 -9.02 -18.94 32.18
CA SER A 19 -8.84 -20.32 32.68
C SER A 19 -9.91 -21.33 32.19
N ALA A 20 -10.58 -21.05 31.08
CA ALA A 20 -11.60 -21.87 30.44
C ALA A 20 -11.04 -22.55 29.18
N GLU A 21 -11.42 -23.81 28.97
CA GLU A 21 -11.19 -24.47 27.68
C GLU A 21 -12.13 -23.89 26.62
N LEU A 22 -11.53 -23.30 25.58
CA LEU A 22 -12.25 -22.83 24.40
C LEU A 22 -12.74 -24.03 23.58
N SER A 23 -14.04 -24.04 23.30
CA SER A 23 -14.71 -24.96 22.40
C SER A 23 -14.21 -24.81 20.96
N LEU A 24 -14.48 -25.81 20.11
CA LEU A 24 -14.08 -25.78 18.70
C LEU A 24 -14.71 -24.60 17.94
N GLU A 25 -15.96 -24.25 18.25
CA GLU A 25 -16.66 -23.12 17.63
C GLU A 25 -16.01 -21.78 18.00
N GLU A 26 -15.62 -21.60 19.26
CA GLU A 26 -14.93 -20.39 19.72
C GLU A 26 -13.56 -20.23 19.07
N ARG A 27 -12.82 -21.34 18.90
CA ARG A 27 -11.52 -21.32 18.21
C ARG A 27 -11.65 -20.92 16.74
N LEU A 28 -12.66 -21.43 16.04
CA LEU A 28 -12.93 -21.04 14.65
C LEU A 28 -13.35 -19.57 14.55
N ALA A 29 -14.12 -19.06 15.52
CA ALA A 29 -14.47 -17.65 15.60
C ALA A 29 -13.21 -16.77 15.81
N ILE A 30 -12.31 -17.18 16.70
CA ILE A 30 -11.02 -16.51 16.94
C ILE A 30 -10.18 -16.50 15.66
N GLU A 31 -10.06 -17.63 14.97
CA GLU A 31 -9.33 -17.71 13.71
C GLU A 31 -9.87 -16.69 12.69
N LYS A 32 -11.19 -16.62 12.53
CA LYS A 32 -11.83 -15.67 11.62
C LYS A 32 -11.56 -14.21 12.01
N ILE A 33 -11.59 -13.89 13.30
CA ILE A 33 -11.26 -12.55 13.83
C ILE A 33 -9.79 -12.21 13.52
N VAL A 34 -8.88 -13.15 13.75
CA VAL A 34 -7.44 -12.98 13.49
C VAL A 34 -7.18 -12.75 12.00
N VAL A 35 -7.84 -13.51 11.12
CA VAL A 35 -7.75 -13.32 9.66
C VAL A 35 -8.22 -11.92 9.26
N GLN A 36 -9.38 -11.49 9.76
CA GLN A 36 -9.90 -10.17 9.43
C GLN A 36 -8.99 -9.05 9.95
N ALA A 37 -8.48 -9.16 11.17
CA ALA A 37 -7.56 -8.20 11.74
C ALA A 37 -6.25 -8.08 10.94
N LEU A 38 -5.73 -9.20 10.40
CA LEU A 38 -4.57 -9.20 9.52
C LEU A 38 -4.86 -8.52 8.18
N LEU A 39 -6.03 -8.78 7.58
CA LEU A 39 -6.45 -8.11 6.35
C LEU A 39 -6.57 -6.59 6.56
N ASP A 40 -7.18 -6.17 7.66
CA ASP A 40 -7.34 -4.76 8.00
C ASP A 40 -5.98 -4.08 8.24
N ALA A 41 -5.07 -4.74 8.96
CA ALA A 41 -3.71 -4.25 9.19
C ALA A 41 -2.91 -4.15 7.88
N THR A 42 -3.07 -5.14 6.98
CA THR A 42 -2.41 -5.15 5.67
C THR A 42 -2.96 -4.03 4.78
N GLY A 43 -4.28 -3.81 4.78
CA GLY A 43 -4.90 -2.70 4.07
C GLY A 43 -4.39 -1.33 4.55
N LYS A 44 -4.29 -1.15 5.87
CA LYS A 44 -3.75 0.09 6.47
C LYS A 44 -2.28 0.33 6.10
N THR A 45 -1.45 -0.71 6.16
CA THR A 45 -0.03 -0.59 5.80
C THR A 45 0.13 -0.34 4.30
N HIS A 46 -0.68 -0.98 3.45
CA HIS A 46 -0.69 -0.73 2.01
C HIS A 46 -1.01 0.74 1.69
N GLU A 47 -2.09 1.29 2.26
CA GLU A 47 -2.46 2.69 2.03
C GLU A 47 -1.42 3.67 2.59
N ALA A 48 -0.80 3.37 3.73
CA ALA A 48 0.29 4.17 4.27
C ALA A 48 1.50 4.18 3.32
N TYR A 49 1.94 3.02 2.84
CA TYR A 49 3.07 2.93 1.90
C TYR A 49 2.75 3.54 0.53
N LYS A 50 1.53 3.40 0.04
CA LYS A 50 1.05 4.05 -1.19
C LYS A 50 1.08 5.57 -1.05
N SER A 51 0.67 6.12 0.09
CA SER A 51 0.75 7.56 0.37
C SER A 51 2.21 8.05 0.40
N VAL A 52 3.12 7.29 1.03
CA VAL A 52 4.55 7.61 1.04
C VAL A 52 5.15 7.53 -0.37
N ALA A 53 4.85 6.47 -1.13
CA ALA A 53 5.31 6.33 -2.50
C ALA A 53 4.78 7.45 -3.42
N SER A 54 3.52 7.85 -3.26
CA SER A 54 2.96 8.99 -3.98
C SER A 54 3.64 10.31 -3.62
N LYS A 55 4.05 10.50 -2.36
CA LYS A 55 4.80 11.69 -1.94
C LYS A 55 6.27 11.67 -2.39
N CYS A 56 6.88 10.49 -2.48
CA CYS A 56 8.28 10.31 -2.85
C CYS A 56 8.53 10.21 -4.36
N CYS A 57 7.50 9.88 -5.15
CA CYS A 57 7.59 9.78 -6.61
C CYS A 57 6.67 10.78 -7.34
N GLY A 58 5.77 11.45 -6.61
CA GLY A 58 4.87 12.48 -7.15
C GLY A 58 5.61 13.76 -7.60
N PRO A 59 6.54 14.30 -6.80
CA PRO A 59 7.37 15.44 -7.22
C PRO A 59 8.21 15.15 -8.47
N GLU A 60 8.69 13.92 -8.62
CA GLU A 60 9.52 13.45 -9.72
C GLU A 60 8.69 13.27 -10.99
N ALA A 61 7.46 12.75 -10.87
CA ALA A 61 6.51 12.67 -11.97
C ALA A 61 6.10 14.06 -12.48
N ASP A 62 5.84 15.01 -11.58
CA ASP A 62 5.56 16.41 -11.94
C ASP A 62 6.76 17.10 -12.59
N LEU A 63 7.97 16.86 -12.07
CA LEU A 63 9.20 17.39 -12.66
C LEU A 63 9.44 16.86 -14.08
N ALA A 64 9.26 15.56 -14.29
CA ALA A 64 9.37 14.94 -15.61
C ALA A 64 8.37 15.55 -16.61
N HIS A 65 7.11 15.74 -16.19
CA HIS A 65 6.09 16.40 -17.02
C HIS A 65 6.45 17.84 -17.36
N LYS A 66 6.97 18.62 -16.40
CA LYS A 66 7.43 20.00 -16.63
C LYS A 66 8.60 20.08 -17.60
N ILE A 67 9.57 19.17 -17.49
CA ILE A 67 10.72 19.11 -18.41
C ILE A 67 10.24 18.80 -19.83
N GLN A 68 9.34 17.82 -19.99
CA GLN A 68 8.77 17.48 -21.29
C GLN A 68 8.05 18.67 -21.93
N ALA A 69 7.18 19.36 -21.17
CA ALA A 69 6.48 20.54 -21.66
C ALA A 69 7.43 21.68 -22.09
N GLN A 70 8.57 21.87 -21.38
CA GLN A 70 9.58 22.84 -21.79
C GLN A 70 10.32 22.42 -23.07
N MET A 71 10.61 21.13 -23.23
CA MET A 71 11.26 20.60 -24.43
C MET A 71 10.38 20.73 -25.66
N ASP A 72 9.08 20.43 -25.53
CA ASP A 72 8.11 20.58 -26.62
C ASP A 72 7.97 22.04 -27.03
N LYS A 73 7.85 22.96 -26.06
CA LYS A 73 7.83 24.41 -26.33
C LYS A 73 9.09 24.89 -27.06
N LYS A 74 10.27 24.40 -26.68
CA LYS A 74 11.54 24.75 -27.35
C LYS A 74 11.59 24.19 -28.77
N ARG A 75 11.13 22.96 -28.96
CA ARG A 75 11.01 22.34 -30.29
C ARG A 75 10.11 23.14 -31.21
N ASP A 76 8.94 23.56 -30.71
CA ASP A 76 7.99 24.35 -31.50
C ASP A 76 8.55 25.72 -31.90
N MET A 77 9.26 26.40 -30.99
CA MET A 77 9.95 27.66 -31.32
C MET A 77 11.05 27.46 -32.36
N LEU A 78 11.82 26.37 -32.27
CA LEU A 78 12.83 26.02 -33.27
C LEU A 78 12.21 25.79 -34.65
N ILE A 79 11.11 25.02 -34.70
CA ILE A 79 10.37 24.78 -35.94
C ILE A 79 9.85 26.10 -36.50
N ALA A 80 9.21 26.94 -35.68
CA ALA A 80 8.69 28.23 -36.11
C ALA A 80 9.79 29.15 -36.68
N ASN A 81 10.95 29.23 -36.02
CA ASN A 81 12.09 30.01 -36.49
C ASN A 81 12.61 29.49 -37.83
N LEU A 82 12.82 28.17 -37.95
CA LEU A 82 13.28 27.55 -39.20
C LEU A 82 12.29 27.76 -40.35
N VAL A 83 10.98 27.70 -40.06
CA VAL A 83 9.93 28.00 -41.05
C VAL A 83 9.95 29.47 -41.45
N SER A 84 10.16 30.40 -40.51
CA SER A 84 10.21 31.84 -40.80
C SER A 84 11.45 32.30 -41.59
N MET A 85 12.50 31.48 -41.62
CA MET A 85 13.74 31.74 -42.36
C MET A 85 13.70 31.21 -43.80
N ARG A 86 12.63 30.51 -44.18
CA ARG A 86 12.39 30.00 -45.53
C ARG A 86 11.51 30.97 -46.31
#